data_AF-C7PXR7-F1
#
_entry.id   AF-C7PXR7-F1
#
_cell.length_a   1.000
_cell.length_b   1.000
_cell.length_c   1.000
_cell.angle_alpha   90.00
_cell.angle_beta   90.00
_cell.angle_gamma   90.00
#
_symmetry.space_group_name_H-M   'P 1'
#
loop_
_entity.id
_entity.type
_entity.pdbx_description
1 polymer ?
#
loop_
_entity_poly.entity_id
_entity_poly.type
_entity_poly.pdbx_seq_one_letter_code
_entity_poly.pdbx_strand_id
1 'polypeptide(L)'
;MADILTADDVFAVVRDTVLEVLPDLDAADIGIEGTLTDLGANSIDRADIVTMAQERLGIVVPVAQFRGVADIGALVEVLRQNL
;
A
#
# COMPACT_ATOMS: atom_id res chain seq x y z
N MET A 1 -9.88 -6.40 22.83
CA MET A 1 -8.79 -7.14 22.15
C MET A 1 -8.34 -6.23 21.04
N ALA A 2 -7.12 -5.71 21.11
CA ALA A 2 -6.54 -4.99 19.98
C ALA A 2 -6.11 -6.06 18.99
N ASP A 3 -6.82 -6.22 17.87
CA ASP A 3 -6.32 -7.02 16.76
C ASP A 3 -5.06 -6.32 16.25
N ILE A 4 -3.91 -6.93 16.51
CA ILE A 4 -2.65 -6.49 15.93
C ILE A 4 -2.67 -6.96 14.48
N LEU A 5 -2.97 -6.04 13.56
CA LEU A 5 -2.90 -6.28 12.12
C LEU A 5 -1.50 -6.79 11.75
N THR A 6 -1.46 -7.89 11.01
CA THR A 6 -0.22 -8.52 10.53
C THR A 6 0.27 -7.84 9.26
N ALA A 7 1.49 -8.18 8.81
CA ALA A 7 1.99 -7.70 7.51
C ALA A 7 1.10 -8.18 6.35
N ASP A 8 0.53 -9.38 6.45
CA ASP A 8 -0.38 -9.93 5.44
C ASP A 8 -1.70 -9.14 5.40
N ASP A 9 -2.20 -8.68 6.56
CA ASP A 9 -3.41 -7.86 6.61
C ASP A 9 -3.18 -6.47 6.00
N VAL A 10 -2.05 -5.84 6.30
CA VAL A 10 -1.67 -4.55 5.69
C VAL A 10 -1.44 -4.72 4.19
N PHE A 11 -0.80 -5.80 3.76
CA PHE A 11 -0.64 -6.13 2.35
C PHE A 11 -1.98 -6.33 1.64
N ALA A 12 -2.94 -7.01 2.27
CA ALA A 12 -4.29 -7.15 1.73
C ALA A 12 -4.96 -5.78 1.54
N VAL A 13 -4.85 -4.87 2.53
CA VAL A 13 -5.36 -3.50 2.39
C VAL A 13 -4.69 -2.76 1.23
N VAL A 14 -3.36 -2.83 1.11
CA VAL A 14 -2.63 -2.19 0.01
C VAL A 14 -3.07 -2.77 -1.33
N ARG A 15 -3.14 -4.10 -1.47
CA ARG A 15 -3.59 -4.77 -2.70
C ARG A 15 -5.00 -4.36 -3.10
N ASP A 16 -5.93 -4.36 -2.15
CA ASP A 16 -7.32 -3.99 -2.42
C ASP A 16 -7.43 -2.51 -2.83
N THR A 17 -6.57 -1.66 -2.30
CA THR A 17 -6.50 -0.24 -2.67
C THR A 17 -5.91 -0.06 -4.07
N VAL A 18 -4.87 -0.84 -4.42
CA VAL A 18 -4.30 -0.86 -5.78
C VAL A 18 -5.36 -1.25 -6.80
N LEU A 19 -6.17 -2.28 -6.54
CA LEU A 19 -7.25 -2.71 -7.43
C LEU A 19 -8.37 -1.66 -7.54
N GLU A 20 -8.58 -0.83 -6.51
CA GLU A 20 -9.58 0.23 -6.56
C GLU A 20 -9.11 1.41 -7.43
N VAL A 21 -7.81 1.71 -7.41
CA VAL A 21 -7.20 2.79 -8.22
C VAL A 21 -6.87 2.34 -9.64
N LEU A 22 -6.46 1.09 -9.82
CA LEU A 22 -6.10 0.47 -11.10
C LEU A 22 -7.00 -0.76 -11.35
N PRO A 23 -8.29 -0.54 -11.69
CA PRO A 23 -9.30 -1.61 -11.76
C PRO A 23 -9.10 -2.63 -12.88
N ASP A 24 -8.22 -2.34 -13.84
CA ASP A 24 -7.90 -3.25 -14.95
C ASP A 24 -6.80 -4.29 -14.60
N LEU A 25 -6.22 -4.23 -13.40
CA LEU A 25 -5.22 -5.19 -12.92
C LEU A 25 -5.86 -6.47 -12.36
N ASP A 26 -5.17 -7.60 -12.49
CA ASP A 26 -5.50 -8.82 -11.76
C ASP A 26 -4.83 -8.80 -10.37
N ALA A 27 -5.55 -9.26 -9.34
CA ALA A 27 -5.01 -9.41 -7.99
C ALA A 27 -3.80 -10.34 -7.95
N ALA A 28 -3.70 -11.29 -8.88
CA ALA A 28 -2.57 -12.21 -9.02
C ALA A 28 -1.27 -11.53 -9.47
N ASP A 29 -1.35 -10.38 -10.13
CA ASP A 29 -0.19 -9.63 -10.61
C ASP A 29 0.42 -8.73 -9.51
N ILE A 30 -0.31 -8.52 -8.41
CA ILE A 30 0.12 -7.67 -7.29
C ILE A 30 0.93 -8.51 -6.30
N GLY A 31 2.25 -8.56 -6.53
CA GLY A 31 3.21 -9.23 -5.66
C GLY A 31 3.86 -8.29 -4.64
N ILE A 32 4.25 -8.81 -3.48
CA ILE A 32 4.89 -8.02 -2.42
C ILE A 32 6.28 -7.48 -2.83
N GLU A 33 6.98 -8.18 -3.72
CA GLU A 33 8.28 -7.75 -4.27
C GLU A 33 8.13 -6.79 -5.46
N GLY A 34 6.91 -6.60 -5.97
CA GLY A 34 6.62 -5.71 -7.09
C GLY A 34 6.56 -4.25 -6.67
N THR A 35 6.69 -3.35 -7.64
CA THR A 35 6.55 -1.90 -7.41
C THR A 35 5.22 -1.40 -7.95
N LEU A 36 4.67 -0.33 -7.36
CA LEU A 36 3.47 0.32 -7.90
C LEU A 36 3.70 0.82 -9.34
N THR A 37 4.92 1.25 -9.66
CA THR A 37 5.27 1.72 -11.01
C THR A 37 5.22 0.58 -12.04
N ASP A 38 5.66 -0.63 -11.67
CA ASP A 38 5.60 -1.80 -12.57
C ASP A 38 4.15 -2.22 -12.86
N LEU A 39 3.24 -1.94 -11.93
CA LEU A 39 1.78 -2.11 -12.08
C LEU A 39 1.13 -1.00 -12.91
N GLY A 40 1.92 -0.03 -13.41
CA GLY A 40 1.43 1.09 -14.21
C GLY A 40 1.01 2.32 -13.41
N ALA A 41 1.20 2.34 -12.09
CA ALA A 41 0.82 3.47 -11.24
C ALA A 41 1.69 4.70 -11.51
N ASN A 42 1.06 5.79 -11.93
CA ASN A 42 1.69 7.09 -12.02
C ASN A 42 1.73 7.79 -10.65
N SER A 43 2.24 9.02 -10.59
CA SER A 43 2.43 9.74 -9.32
C SER A 43 1.12 10.07 -8.58
N ILE A 44 0.02 10.28 -9.30
CA ILE A 44 -1.30 10.52 -8.72
C ILE A 44 -1.83 9.21 -8.15
N ASP A 45 -1.81 8.14 -8.93
CA ASP A 45 -2.26 6.81 -8.51
C ASP A 45 -1.54 6.36 -7.23
N ARG A 46 -0.21 6.54 -7.16
CA ARG A 46 0.56 6.19 -5.96
C ARG A 46 0.15 7.02 -4.74
N ALA A 47 -0.14 8.30 -4.91
CA ALA A 47 -0.58 9.16 -3.81
C ALA A 47 -1.98 8.74 -3.31
N ASP A 48 -2.88 8.38 -4.23
CA ASP A 48 -4.23 7.90 -3.90
C ASP A 48 -4.17 6.55 -3.19
N ILE A 49 -3.38 5.59 -3.69
CA ILE A 49 -3.17 4.28 -3.06
C ILE A 49 -2.67 4.44 -1.62
N VAL A 50 -1.65 5.28 -1.41
CA VAL A 50 -1.09 5.50 -0.07
C VAL A 50 -2.13 6.17 0.85
N THR A 51 -2.84 7.18 0.36
CA THR A 51 -3.85 7.91 1.14
C THR A 51 -5.01 7.01 1.55
N MET A 52 -5.56 6.25 0.61
CA MET A 52 -6.67 5.33 0.86
C MET A 52 -6.27 4.17 1.78
N ALA A 53 -5.05 3.63 1.64
CA ALA A 53 -4.55 2.61 2.56
C ALA A 53 -4.41 3.16 3.98
N GLN A 54 -3.89 4.37 4.15
CA GLN A 54 -3.83 5.06 5.43
C GLN A 54 -5.21 5.27 6.06
N GLU A 55 -6.21 5.69 5.27
CA GLU A 55 -7.60 5.86 5.73
C GLU A 55 -8.20 4.53 6.21
N ARG A 56 -8.02 3.45 5.45
CA ARG A 56 -8.51 2.11 5.79
C ARG A 56 -7.86 1.55 7.06
N LEU A 57 -6.57 1.84 7.26
CA LEU A 57 -5.82 1.44 8.45
C LEU A 57 -6.03 2.39 9.65
N GLY A 58 -6.66 3.55 9.44
CA GLY A 58 -6.89 4.54 10.49
C GLY A 58 -5.62 5.27 10.96
N ILE A 59 -4.62 5.40 10.09
CA ILE A 59 -3.31 5.97 10.42
C ILE A 59 -2.99 7.20 9.57
N VAL A 60 -2.05 8.04 10.04
CA VAL A 60 -1.52 9.16 9.27
C VAL A 60 0.00 9.09 9.25
N VAL A 61 0.56 8.77 8.09
CA VAL A 61 2.01 8.68 7.87
C VAL A 61 2.49 9.93 7.11
N PRO A 62 3.48 10.66 7.63
CA PRO A 62 4.06 11.79 6.91
C PRO A 62 4.71 11.36 5.60
N VAL A 63 4.51 12.12 4.52
CA VAL A 63 5.06 11.83 3.18
C VAL A 63 6.59 11.58 3.19
N ALA A 64 7.30 12.24 4.09
CA ALA A 64 8.75 12.06 4.25
C ALA A 64 9.16 10.61 4.60
N GLN A 65 8.29 9.82 5.26
CA GLN A 65 8.56 8.42 5.59
C GLN A 65 8.49 7.50 4.36
N PHE A 66 7.80 7.92 3.28
CA PHE A 66 7.75 7.15 2.03
C PHE A 66 8.96 7.43 1.11
N ARG A 67 9.91 8.28 1.53
CA ARG A 67 11.14 8.50 0.75
C ARG A 67 11.97 7.22 0.70
N GLY A 68 12.24 6.75 -0.51
CA GLY A 68 13.07 5.55 -0.73
C GLY A 68 12.29 4.25 -0.61
N VAL A 69 10.96 4.28 -0.46
CA VAL A 69 10.11 3.10 -0.62
C VAL A 69 10.23 2.63 -2.07
N ALA A 70 10.77 1.44 -2.25
CA ALA A 70 11.12 0.89 -3.57
C ALA A 70 10.04 -0.06 -4.11
N ASP A 71 9.39 -0.83 -3.23
CA ASP A 71 8.44 -1.89 -3.57
C ASP A 71 7.24 -1.90 -2.60
N ILE A 72 6.27 -2.76 -2.89
CA ILE A 72 5.04 -2.91 -2.10
C ILE A 72 5.36 -3.43 -0.69
N GLY A 73 6.35 -4.31 -0.52
CA GLY A 73 6.77 -4.82 0.79
C GLY A 73 7.28 -3.71 1.71
N ALA A 74 8.12 -2.82 1.18
CA ALA A 74 8.61 -1.64 1.89
C ALA A 74 7.47 -0.67 2.23
N LEU A 75 6.48 -0.51 1.33
CA LEU A 75 5.27 0.28 1.62
C LEU A 75 4.47 -0.33 2.78
N VAL A 76 4.24 -1.65 2.74
CA VAL A 76 3.54 -2.40 3.79
C VAL A 76 4.22 -2.23 5.14
N GLU A 77 5.55 -2.34 5.19
CA GLU A 77 6.29 -2.20 6.43
C GLU A 77 6.19 -0.77 6.99
N VAL A 78 6.28 0.27 6.15
CA VAL A 78 6.08 1.66 6.59
C VAL A 78 4.69 1.86 7.18
N LEU A 79 3.64 1.35 6.53
CA LEU A 79 2.27 1.47 7.06
C LEU A 79 2.12 0.70 8.38
N ARG A 80 2.65 -0.53 8.44
CA ARG A 80 2.58 -1.40 9.63
C ARG A 80 3.29 -0.81 10.84
N GLN A 81 4.42 -0.14 10.66
CA GLN A 81 5.16 0.52 11.73
C GLN A 81 4.42 1.71 12.35
N ASN A 82 3.34 2.19 11.71
CA ASN A 82 2.54 3.32 12.15
C ASN A 82 1.12 2.94 12.62
N LEU A 83 0.83 1.63 12.80
CA LEU A 83 -0.42 1.10 13.39
C LEU A 83 -0.50 1.27 14.91
#